data_AF-Q14NN4-F1
#
_entry.id   AF-Q14NN4-F1
#
_cell.length_a   1.000
_cell.length_b   1.000
_cell.length_c   1.000
_cell.angle_alpha   90.00
_cell.angle_beta   90.00
_cell.angle_gamma   90.00
#
_symmetry.space_group_name_H-M   'P 1'
#
loop_
_entity.id
_entity.type
_entity.pdbx_description
1 polymer ?
#
loop_
_entity_poly.entity_id
_entity_poly.type
_entity_poly.pdbx_seq_one_letter_code
_entity_poly.pdbx_strand_id
1 'polypeptide(L)'
;MYSHLSFIDKVKLEQLLLSKMFLKKNGEHNISVIAKFLNRHRSAILREIKRFKTIKEYSAYKSDEMYYEKRKKIIKDVSLRKNRLILWKLDLINILMLRENLFIVIF
;
A
#
# COMPACT_ATOMS: atom_id res chain seq x y z
N MET A 1 -2.51 7.59 13.54
CA MET A 1 -2.24 7.69 12.08
C MET A 1 -1.19 6.65 11.71
N TYR A 2 -1.50 5.68 10.84
CA TYR A 2 -0.53 4.66 10.43
C TYR A 2 0.38 5.22 9.34
N SER A 3 1.51 5.82 9.76
CA SER A 3 2.56 6.22 8.83
C SER A 3 3.30 4.98 8.32
N HIS A 4 3.39 4.86 7.00
CA HIS A 4 4.34 3.99 6.32
C HIS A 4 5.76 4.30 6.83
N LEU A 5 6.61 3.27 6.94
CA LEU A 5 8.03 3.52 7.21
C LEU A 5 8.64 4.21 5.98
N SER A 6 9.41 5.27 6.22
CA SER A 6 10.23 5.88 5.17
C SER A 6 11.31 4.91 4.72
N PHE A 7 11.88 5.11 3.53
CA PHE A 7 12.98 4.28 3.05
C PHE A 7 14.17 4.29 4.04
N ILE A 8 14.49 5.46 4.62
CA ILE A 8 15.53 5.58 5.64
C ILE A 8 15.21 4.75 6.89
N ASP A 9 13.95 4.76 7.36
CA ASP A 9 13.54 3.94 8.50
C ASP A 9 13.63 2.44 8.19
N LYS A 10 13.34 2.05 6.93
CA LYS A 10 13.47 0.67 6.48
C LYS A 10 14.92 0.21 6.48
N VAL A 11 15.85 1.06 6.00
CA VAL A 11 17.30 0.78 6.02
C VAL A 11 17.81 0.66 7.45
N LYS A 12 17.41 1.59 8.33
CA LYS A 12 17.74 1.50 9.76
C LYS A 12 17.19 0.21 10.37
N LEU A 13 15.94 -0.14 10.06
CA LEU A 13 15.33 -1.39 10.52
C LEU A 13 16.13 -2.61 10.06
N GLU A 14 16.56 -2.65 8.80
CA GLU A 14 17.40 -3.75 8.26
C GLU A 14 18.70 -3.90 9.05
N GLN A 15 19.42 -2.80 9.29
CA GLN A 15 20.64 -2.80 10.10
C GLN A 15 20.40 -3.27 11.54
N LEU A 16 19.31 -2.81 12.17
CA LEU A 16 18.95 -3.21 13.53
C LEU A 16 18.58 -4.68 13.63
N LEU A 17 17.97 -5.25 12.59
CA LEU A 17 17.64 -6.67 12.51
C LEU A 17 18.89 -7.55 12.28
N LEU A 18 19.95 -7.02 11.66
CA LEU A 18 21.23 -7.73 11.53
C LEU A 18 22.06 -7.68 12.82
N SER A 19 21.85 -6.65 13.65
CA SER A 19 22.59 -6.47 14.90
C SER A 19 22.17 -7.46 15.98
N LYS A 20 23.16 -8.14 16.56
CA LYS A 20 22.97 -9.03 17.72
C LYS A 20 22.52 -8.28 18.97
N MET A 21 22.73 -6.96 19.06
CA MET A 21 22.37 -6.15 20.23
C MET A 21 20.87 -6.10 20.49
N PHE A 22 20.06 -6.28 19.44
CA PHE A 22 18.60 -6.25 19.53
C PHE A 22 17.99 -7.65 19.64
N LEU A 23 18.81 -8.67 19.90
CA LEU A 23 18.32 -10.02 20.21
C LEU A 23 18.03 -10.15 21.70
N LYS A 24 16.93 -10.82 22.02
CA LYS A 24 16.62 -11.29 23.37
C LYS A 24 17.50 -12.50 23.71
N LYS A 25 17.49 -12.91 24.99
CA LYS A 25 18.18 -14.12 25.46
C LYS A 25 17.76 -15.40 24.73
N ASN A 26 16.53 -15.47 24.21
CA ASN A 26 16.01 -16.60 23.44
C ASN A 26 16.37 -16.56 21.93
N GLY A 27 17.17 -15.58 21.49
CA GLY A 27 17.57 -15.43 20.09
C GLY A 27 16.54 -14.73 19.19
N GLU A 28 15.38 -14.32 19.72
CA GLU A 28 14.41 -13.53 18.96
C GLU A 28 14.73 -12.03 18.98
N HIS A 29 14.37 -11.31 17.93
CA HIS A 29 14.47 -9.85 17.91
C HIS A 29 13.53 -9.16 18.90
N ASN A 30 14.07 -8.22 19.66
CA ASN A 30 13.33 -7.36 20.57
C ASN A 30 12.69 -6.19 19.82
N ILE A 31 11.57 -6.47 19.16
CA ILE A 31 10.85 -5.50 18.32
C ILE A 31 10.43 -4.25 19.12
N SER A 32 10.14 -4.38 20.42
CA SER A 32 9.75 -3.24 21.26
C SER A 32 10.90 -2.24 21.43
N VAL A 33 12.13 -2.72 21.58
CA VAL A 33 13.32 -1.87 21.70
C VAL A 33 13.65 -1.23 20.34
N ILE A 34 13.58 -2.00 19.26
CA ILE A 34 13.75 -1.49 17.89
C ILE A 34 12.74 -0.37 17.59
N ALA A 35 11.47 -0.58 17.95
CA ALA A 35 10.41 0.40 17.75
C ALA A 35 10.67 1.71 18.52
N LYS A 36 11.13 1.61 19.78
CA LYS A 36 11.56 2.79 20.57
C LYS A 36 12.75 3.50 19.92
N PHE A 37 13.76 2.75 19.45
CA PHE A 37 14.94 3.32 18.81
C PHE A 37 14.61 4.07 17.51
N LEU A 38 13.70 3.53 16.70
CA LEU A 38 13.23 4.17 15.47
C LEU A 38 12.20 5.29 15.72
N ASN A 39 11.80 5.54 16.97
CA ASN A 39 10.66 6.40 17.32
C ASN A 39 9.40 6.07 16.50
N ARG A 40 9.12 4.77 16.35
CA ARG A 40 7.96 4.25 15.61
C ARG A 40 7.10 3.37 16.50
N HIS A 41 5.82 3.31 16.19
CA HIS A 41 4.92 2.41 16.90
C HIS A 41 5.27 0.94 16.59
N ARG A 42 5.26 0.08 17.61
CA ARG A 42 5.57 -1.36 17.50
C ARG A 42 4.80 -2.06 16.38
N SER A 43 3.52 -1.74 16.22
CA SER A 43 2.68 -2.35 15.17
C SER A 43 3.08 -1.95 13.74
N ALA A 44 3.74 -0.81 13.55
CA ALA A 44 4.29 -0.42 12.25
C ALA A 44 5.46 -1.34 11.88
N ILE A 45 6.40 -1.55 12.80
CA ILE A 45 7.54 -2.47 12.62
C ILE A 45 7.06 -3.90 12.37
N LEU A 46 6.11 -4.39 13.17
CA LEU A 46 5.57 -5.74 13.02
C LEU A 46 4.89 -5.96 11.67
N ARG A 47 4.09 -4.99 11.19
CA ARG A 47 3.44 -5.11 9.87
C ARG A 47 4.44 -5.07 8.73
N GLU A 48 5.50 -4.29 8.86
CA GLU A 48 6.55 -4.19 7.85
C GLU A 48 7.25 -5.55 7.70
N ILE A 49 7.70 -6.12 8.82
CA ILE A 49 8.37 -7.43 8.85
C ILE A 49 7.43 -8.56 8.41
N LYS A 50 6.14 -8.53 8.81
CA LYS A 50 5.13 -9.53 8.43
C LYS A 50 4.88 -9.64 6.92
N ARG A 51 5.35 -8.70 6.10
CA ARG A 51 5.27 -8.81 4.63
C ARG A 51 6.21 -9.87 4.07
N PHE A 52 7.22 -10.25 4.83
CA PHE A 52 8.24 -11.23 4.47
C PHE A 52 7.95 -12.56 5.18
N LYS A 53 8.35 -13.68 4.58
CA LYS A 53 8.12 -15.01 5.18
C LYS A 53 8.99 -15.19 6.42
N THR A 54 10.21 -14.68 6.38
CA THR A 54 11.15 -14.71 7.50
C THR A 54 11.80 -13.35 7.71
N ILE A 55 12.22 -13.05 8.94
CA ILE A 55 12.93 -11.80 9.26
C ILE A 55 14.26 -11.71 8.49
N LYS A 56 14.90 -12.85 8.21
CA LYS A 56 16.16 -12.93 7.46
C LYS A 56 16.00 -12.50 6.00
N GLU A 57 14.81 -12.63 5.43
CA GLU A 57 14.51 -12.20 4.07
C GLU A 57 14.18 -10.71 3.96
N TYR A 58 13.99 -10.03 5.11
CA TYR A 58 13.69 -8.61 5.13
C TYR A 58 14.81 -7.82 4.47
N SER A 59 14.44 -6.98 3.52
CA SER A 59 15.33 -6.01 2.90
C SER A 59 14.59 -4.70 2.67
N ALA A 60 15.25 -3.58 3.00
CA ALA A 60 14.66 -2.26 2.82
C ALA A 60 14.32 -2.00 1.36
N TYR A 61 15.21 -2.40 0.44
CA TYR A 61 15.02 -2.27 -1.01
C TYR A 61 13.77 -3.03 -1.47
N LYS A 62 13.70 -4.34 -1.16
CA LYS A 62 12.55 -5.17 -1.55
C LYS A 62 11.24 -4.63 -0.98
N SER A 63 11.24 -4.17 0.27
CA SER A 63 10.03 -3.61 0.89
C SER A 63 9.57 -2.31 0.22
N ASP A 64 10.51 -1.47 -0.22
CA ASP A 64 10.20 -0.24 -0.94
C ASP A 64 9.69 -0.50 -2.36
N GLU A 65 10.35 -1.41 -3.08
CA GLU A 65 9.91 -1.86 -4.40
C GLU A 65 8.48 -2.43 -4.36
N MET A 66 8.18 -3.31 -3.40
CA MET A 66 6.81 -3.82 -3.18
C MET A 66 5.78 -2.72 -2.95
N TYR A 67 6.16 -1.66 -2.23
CA TYR A 67 5.28 -0.51 -2.00
C TYR A 67 5.01 0.26 -3.30
N TYR A 68 6.04 0.53 -4.09
CA TYR A 68 5.92 1.23 -5.36
C TYR A 68 5.06 0.46 -6.36
N GLU A 69 5.29 -0.84 -6.52
CA GLU A 69 4.50 -1.68 -7.44
C GLU A 69 3.03 -1.73 -7.04
N LYS A 70 2.75 -1.86 -5.74
CA LYS A 70 1.37 -1.80 -5.24
C LYS A 70 0.71 -0.46 -5.53
N ARG A 71 1.45 0.65 -5.37
CA ARG A 71 0.95 2.00 -5.64
C ARG A 71 0.67 2.20 -7.13
N LYS A 72 1.56 1.74 -8.01
CA LYS A 72 1.40 1.78 -9.47
C LYS A 72 0.14 1.03 -9.92
N LYS A 73 -0.09 -0.17 -9.38
CA LYS A 73 -1.31 -0.96 -9.64
C LYS A 73 -2.57 -0.22 -9.21
N ILE A 74 -2.60 0.34 -8.00
CA ILE A 74 -3.75 1.11 -7.49
C ILE A 74 -4.05 2.32 -8.38
N ILE A 75 -3.03 3.07 -8.79
CA ILE A 75 -3.20 4.24 -9.67
C ILE A 75 -3.83 3.82 -11.00
N LYS A 76 -3.34 2.73 -11.61
CA LYS A 76 -3.91 2.17 -12.84
C LYS A 76 -5.38 1.77 -12.64
N ASP A 77 -5.69 1.05 -11.57
CA ASP A 77 -7.05 0.58 -11.28
C ASP A 77 -8.02 1.73 -11.01
N VAL A 78 -7.57 2.81 -10.36
CA VAL A 78 -8.38 4.02 -10.15
C VAL A 78 -8.64 4.72 -11.48
N SER A 79 -7.61 4.87 -12.32
CA SER A 79 -7.75 5.47 -13.65
C SER A 79 -8.77 4.70 -14.51
N LEU A 80 -8.64 3.37 -14.58
CA LEU A 80 -9.58 2.51 -15.31
C LEU A 80 -11.02 2.63 -14.80
N ARG A 81 -11.21 2.69 -13.48
CA ARG A 81 -12.53 2.88 -12.88
C ARG A 81 -13.14 4.23 -13.21
N LYS A 82 -12.34 5.31 -13.18
CA LYS A 82 -12.80 6.65 -13.58
C LYS A 82 -13.28 6.65 -15.04
N ASN A 83 -12.50 6.07 -15.94
CA ASN A 83 -12.87 5.99 -17.36
C ASN A 83 -14.16 5.18 -17.56
N ARG A 84 -14.33 4.05 -16.87
CA ARG A 84 -15.57 3.26 -16.91
C ARG A 84 -16.79 4.05 -16.44
N LEU A 85 -16.64 4.80 -15.35
CA LEU A 85 -17.69 5.70 -14.85
C LEU A 85 -18.07 6.78 -15.86
N ILE A 86 -17.10 7.36 -16.57
CA ILE A 86 -17.36 8.35 -17.62
C ILE A 86 -18.14 7.72 -18.78
N LEU A 87 -17.74 6.53 -19.24
CA LEU A 87 -18.44 5.81 -20.31
C LEU A 87 -19.89 5.51 -19.92
N TRP A 88 -20.13 4.97 -18.72
CA TRP A 88 -21.49 4.71 -18.24
C TRP A 88 -22.36 5.97 -18.16
N LYS A 89 -21.77 7.12 -17.82
CA LYS A 89 -22.49 8.40 -17.84
C LYS A 89 -22.87 8.81 -19.26
N LEU A 90 -21.97 8.65 -20.23
CA LEU A 90 -22.26 8.96 -21.64
C LEU A 90 -23.33 8.05 -22.21
N ASP A 91 -23.26 6.75 -21.93
CA ASP A 91 -24.27 5.77 -22.37
C ASP A 91 -25.65 6.12 -21.80
N LEU A 92 -25.72 6.49 -20.52
CA LEU A 92 -26.98 6.94 -19.89
C LEU A 92 -27.54 8.21 -20.55
N ILE A 93 -26.70 9.20 -20.83
CA ILE A 93 -27.11 10.42 -21.54
C ILE A 93 -27.65 10.09 -22.92
N ASN A 94 -26.96 9.24 -23.69
CA ASN A 94 -27.39 8.83 -25.02
C ASN A 94 -28.76 8.13 -25.00
N ILE A 95 -28.98 7.23 -24.02
CA ILE A 95 -30.28 6.57 -23.84
C ILE A 95 -31.39 7.58 -23.54
N LEU A 96 -31.12 8.58 -22.69
CA LEU A 96 -32.09 9.62 -22.36
C LEU A 96 -32.41 10.50 -23.58
N MET A 97 -31.40 10.94 -24.33
CA MET A 97 -31.58 11.73 -25.55
C MET A 97 -32.38 10.96 -26.62
N LEU A 98 -32.09 9.66 -26.81
CA LEU A 98 -32.86 8.81 -27.73
C LEU A 98 -34.32 8.67 -27.29
N ARG A 99 -34.57 8.54 -25.98
CA ARG A 99 -35.94 8.47 -25.43
C ARG A 99 -36.72 9.76 -25.67
N GLU A 100 -36.10 10.92 -25.46
CA GLU A 100 -36.73 12.22 -25.72
C GLU A 100 -37.05 12.41 -27.20
N ASN A 101 -36.12 12.08 -28.09
CA ASN A 101 -36.34 12.15 -29.53
C ASN A 101 -37.44 11.18 -30.00
N LEU A 102 -37.52 9.97 -29.44
CA LEU A 102 -38.60 9.02 -29.75
C LEU A 102 -39.96 9.54 -29.30
N PHE A 103 -40.02 10.26 -28.16
CA PHE A 103 -41.24 10.85 -27.64
C PHE A 103 -41.75 12.00 -28.52
N ILE A 104 -40.84 12.81 -29.09
CA ILE A 104 -41.18 13.90 -30.02
C ILE A 104 -41.69 13.36 -31.37
N VAL A 105 -41.23 12.19 -31.82
CA VAL A 105 -41.62 11.62 -33.13
C VAL A 105 -42.97 10.88 -33.09
N ILE A 106 -43.45 10.50 -31.90
CA ILE A 106 -44.68 9.71 -31.70
C ILE A 106 -45.92 10.61 -31.46
N PHE A 107 -45.73 11.93 -31.27
CA PHE A 107 -46.80 12.94 -31.12
C PHE A 107 -46.84 13.89 -32.31
#